data_AF-A0A259E8M6-F1
#
_entry.id   AF-A0A259E8M6-F1
#
_cell.length_a   1.000
_cell.length_b   1.000
_cell.length_c   1.000
_cell.angle_alpha   90.00
_cell.angle_beta   90.00
_cell.angle_gamma   90.00
#
_symmetry.space_group_name_H-M   'P 1'
#
loop_
_entity.id
_entity.type
_entity.pdbx_description
1 polymer ?
#
loop_
_entity_poly.entity_id
_entity_poly.type
_entity_poly.pdbx_seq_one_letter_code
_entity_poly.pdbx_strand_id
1 'polypeptide(L)' 'LTVVKLLNQLAQASRIAIIVITHDEKIIPTFKRIYHIRDGKTYEEASEGRVLD' A
#
# COMPACT_ATOMS: atom_id res chain seq x y z
N LEU A 1 -7.87 9.11 7.38
CA LEU A 1 -7.91 7.62 7.25
C LEU A 1 -6.98 7.00 8.30
N THR A 2 -7.51 6.28 9.28
CA THR A 2 -6.74 5.76 10.45
C THR A 2 -6.12 4.38 10.18
N VAL A 3 -6.73 3.57 9.32
CA VAL A 3 -6.35 2.16 9.10
C VAL A 3 -4.96 2.01 8.47
N VAL A 4 -4.61 2.82 7.47
CA VAL A 4 -3.29 2.73 6.82
C VAL A 4 -2.16 3.04 7.80
N LYS A 5 -2.35 4.06 8.67
CA LYS A 5 -1.40 4.40 9.73
C LYS A 5 -1.25 3.24 10.73
N LEU A 6 -2.36 2.61 11.13
CA LEU A 6 -2.35 1.43 12.01
C LEU A 6 -1.63 0.22 11.37
N LEU A 7 -1.92 -0.11 10.11
CA LEU A 7 -1.25 -1.21 9.41
C LEU A 7 0.26 -1.00 9.33
N ASN A 8 0.72 0.22 9.04
CA ASN A 8 2.14 0.54 9.05
C ASN A 8 2.78 0.37 10.43
N GLN A 9 2.10 0.79 11.50
CA GLN A 9 2.57 0.58 12.87
C GLN A 9 2.66 -0.92 13.22
N LEU A 10 1.64 -1.71 12.85
CA LEU A 10 1.63 -3.15 13.09
C LEU A 10 2.75 -3.87 12.33
N ALA A 11 2.99 -3.49 11.07
CA ALA A 11 4.07 -4.03 10.25
C ALA A 11 5.44 -3.79 10.92
N GLN A 12 5.67 -2.59 11.44
CA GLN A 12 6.92 -2.22 12.11
C GLN A 12 7.09 -2.94 13.45
N ALA A 13 6.05 -2.94 14.30
CA ALA A 13 6.09 -3.55 15.62
C ALA A 13 6.29 -5.07 15.54
N SER A 14 5.64 -5.71 14.56
CA SER A 14 5.63 -7.17 14.41
C SER A 14 6.70 -7.68 13.44
N ARG A 15 7.42 -6.78 12.74
CA ARG A 15 8.38 -7.11 11.67
C ARG A 15 7.80 -8.03 10.59
N ILE A 16 6.58 -7.73 10.16
CA ILE A 16 5.89 -8.48 9.10
C ILE A 16 5.73 -7.64 7.84
N ALA A 17 5.68 -8.30 6.70
CA ALA A 17 5.24 -7.69 5.46
C ALA A 17 3.69 -7.70 5.39
N ILE A 18 3.09 -6.55 5.06
CA ILE A 18 1.66 -6.44 4.82
C ILE A 18 1.45 -6.11 3.34
N ILE A 19 0.62 -6.90 2.68
CA ILE A 19 0.17 -6.66 1.31
C ILE A 19 -1.28 -6.24 1.38
N VAL A 20 -1.62 -5.10 0.76
CA VAL A 20 -2.99 -4.57 0.72
C VAL A 20 -3.51 -4.71 -0.70
N ILE A 21 -4.66 -5.36 -0.85
CA ILE A 21 -5.43 -5.39 -2.10
C ILE A 21 -6.62 -4.47 -1.90
N THR A 22 -6.70 -3.42 -2.69
CA THR A 22 -7.75 -2.40 -2.55
C THR A 22 -8.12 -1.84 -3.91
N HIS A 23 -9.35 -1.34 -4.01
CA HIS A 23 -9.80 -0.51 -5.13
C HIS A 23 -10.00 0.96 -4.70
N ASP A 24 -9.72 1.28 -3.43
CA ASP A 24 -9.79 2.66 -2.92
C ASP A 24 -8.58 3.46 -3.39
N GLU A 25 -8.78 4.25 -4.43
CA GLU A 25 -7.75 5.07 -5.06
C GLU A 25 -7.15 6.12 -4.12
N LYS A 26 -7.85 6.51 -3.05
CA LYS A 26 -7.35 7.55 -2.12
C LYS A 26 -6.16 7.08 -1.29
N ILE A 27 -6.05 5.78 -1.03
CA ILE A 27 -4.97 5.24 -0.20
C ILE A 27 -3.78 4.74 -1.02
N ILE A 28 -3.95 4.48 -2.31
CA ILE A 28 -2.91 3.97 -3.21
C ILE A 28 -1.60 4.80 -3.13
N PRO A 29 -1.63 6.16 -3.18
CA PRO A 29 -0.41 6.98 -3.17
C PRO A 29 0.44 6.85 -1.90
N THR A 30 -0.08 6.24 -0.84
CA THR A 30 0.64 6.07 0.44
C THR A 30 1.52 4.86 0.54
N PHE A 31 1.31 3.88 -0.33
CA PHE A 31 2.08 2.65 -0.29
C PHE A 31 3.42 2.86 -0.97
N LYS A 32 4.47 2.23 -0.47
CA LYS A 32 5.83 2.39 -1.05
C LYS A 32 5.99 1.73 -2.41
N ARG A 33 5.22 0.67 -2.67
CA ARG A 33 5.22 -0.10 -3.92
C ARG A 33 3.79 -0.40 -4.30
N ILE A 34 3.47 -0.16 -5.57
CA ILE A 34 2.14 -0.41 -6.12
C ILE A 34 2.32 -1.48 -7.20
N TYR A 35 1.44 -2.48 -7.16
CA TYR A 35 1.42 -3.55 -8.14
C TYR A 35 0.03 -3.63 -8.76
N HIS A 36 -0.05 -3.42 -10.06
CA HIS A 36 -1.26 -3.61 -10.84
C HIS A 36 -1.29 -5.02 -11.40
N ILE A 37 -2.35 -5.77 -11.12
CA ILE A 37 -2.58 -7.08 -11.73
C ILE A 37 -3.60 -6.90 -12.86
N ARG A 38 -3.17 -7.17 -14.10
CA ARG A 38 -4.01 -7.11 -15.31
C ARG A 38 -3.77 -8.37 -16.13
N ASP A 39 -4.83 -9.07 -16.50
CA ASP A 39 -4.78 -10.32 -17.28
C ASP A 39 -3.81 -11.37 -16.71
N GLY A 40 -3.80 -11.52 -15.39
CA GLY A 40 -2.90 -12.45 -14.69
C GLY A 40 -1.42 -12.03 -14.66
N LYS A 41 -1.08 -10.83 -15.15
CA LYS A 41 0.28 -10.28 -15.15
C LYS A 41 0.40 -9.16 -14.12
N THR A 42 1.54 -9.10 -13.44
CA THR A 42 1.86 -8.07 -12.45
C THR A 42 2.74 -6.99 -13.07
N TYR A 43 2.35 -5.74 -12.87
CA TYR A 43 3.07 -4.55 -13.30
C TYR A 43 3.43 -3.72 -12.07
N GLU A 44 4.72 -3.41 -11.90
CA GLU A 44 5.18 -2.54 -10.82
C GLU A 44 5.07 -1.08 -11.24
N GLU A 45 4.49 -0.26 -10.37
CA GLU A 45 4.43 1.19 -10.52
C GLU A 45 5.16 1.85 -9.36
N ALA A 46 5.99 2.83 -9.69
CA ALA A 46 6.67 3.65 -8.70
C ALA A 46 5.62 4.53 -7.99
N SER A 47 5.48 4.34 -6.69
CA SER A 47 4.59 5.19 -5.90
C SER A 47 5.23 6.54 -5.61
N GLU A 48 4.40 7.58 -5.53
CA GLU A 48 4.80 8.91 -5.07
C GLU A 48 5.16 8.93 -3.56
N GLY A 49 4.77 7.90 -2.80
CA GLY A 49 5.10 7.77 -1.38
C GLY A 49 4.52 8.89 -0.50
N ARG A 50 3.40 9.50 -0.92
CA ARG A 50 2.79 10.62 -0.21
C ARG A 50 2.25 10.17 1.14
N VAL A 51 2.49 10.96 2.18
CA VAL A 51 1.88 10.73 3.49
C VAL A 51 0.43 11.20 3.41
N LEU A 52 -0.54 10.35 3.80
CA LEU A 52 -1.90 10.82 4.04
C LEU A 52 -1.88 11.75 5.26
N ASP A 53 -2.19 13.02 5.04
CA ASP A 53 -2.53 13.97 6.10
C ASP A 53 -3.72 13.42 6.93
#